data_AF-A0A9X2NBI0-F1
#
_entry.id   AF-A0A9X2NBI0-F1
#
_cell.length_a   1.000
_cell.length_b   1.000
_cell.length_c   1.000
_cell.angle_alpha   90.00
_cell.angle_beta   90.00
_cell.angle_gamma   90.00
#
_symmetry.space_group_name_H-M   'P 1'
#
loop_
_entity.id
_entity.type
_entity.pdbx_description
1 polymer ?
#
loop_
_entity_poly.entity_id
_entity_poly.type
_entity_poly.pdbx_seq_one_letter_code
_entity_poly.pdbx_strand_id
1 'polypeptide(L)'
;MSSGDFTRRTLLRASGVAAVGAAAGMLPGVAFADQPGGAGTQTRTVTGTFRPDIPDWYYLPVDVPRGVKQIDVVYSYDKPQVPAGTRGNACDIGMFGPEGHDLGNARGFRGWSGGFRDRFSISASEATPGYLAGPIKPGRWHVVLGPYTVAPQGLNYRVDITLTFGPDAAPFKPDPAPESAPARERGRAWYRGDGHLHTVHSDGRRTPEQLVADARAAGLDFMVSTDHNTSSSQLVWGRYATDDLLILNGEEVTTRSGHWPAIGLPAGTWIDWRYRAADAADFRRFTDQVHRAGGLVTAAHPFANCFGCTYEFAYEIADLVEVWNGPWTQDDEASVIHWDGLLRGGRFIPAIGDSDAHNPDQRVALPHTVVFADRLRRKELLAGLKAGRSWLAESSSVQLDFTVSGGGRTAGIGERLPAGTGTAVTVRAVVGGVPGTTVTFLDQLGPEHTETVGDSGTATVTWTTYPRYSRWVRVEVRRPSGGPNTTQPNAMVALSNPIFLGA
;
A
#
# COMPACT_ATOMS: atom_id res chain seq x y z
N MET A 1 49.96 -61.27 -16.14
CA MET A 1 50.72 -60.91 -14.93
C MET A 1 51.86 -59.99 -15.35
N SER A 2 51.90 -58.77 -14.80
CA SER A 2 52.92 -57.70 -14.92
C SER A 2 53.25 -57.21 -16.35
N SER A 3 53.35 -55.92 -16.69
CA SER A 3 53.77 -54.73 -15.94
C SER A 3 53.33 -53.48 -16.73
N GLY A 4 53.28 -52.31 -16.07
CA GLY A 4 53.25 -51.02 -16.80
C GLY A 4 52.58 -49.88 -16.06
N ASP A 5 53.19 -49.42 -14.97
CA ASP A 5 52.80 -48.21 -14.22
C ASP A 5 53.64 -47.02 -14.73
N PHE A 6 53.02 -45.89 -15.12
CA PHE A 6 53.65 -44.56 -15.18
C PHE A 6 52.60 -43.42 -15.14
N THR A 7 52.43 -42.87 -13.93
CA THR A 7 52.41 -41.44 -13.55
C THR A 7 51.28 -40.44 -13.93
N ARG A 8 50.83 -39.78 -12.84
CA ARG A 8 50.58 -38.32 -12.61
C ARG A 8 49.19 -37.68 -12.90
N ARG A 9 48.60 -37.23 -11.77
CA ARG A 9 47.84 -35.99 -11.50
C ARG A 9 46.73 -35.57 -12.49
N THR A 10 45.48 -35.59 -12.02
CA THR A 10 44.57 -34.43 -12.13
C THR A 10 43.56 -34.39 -10.97
N LEU A 11 43.35 -33.19 -10.45
CA LEU A 11 42.31 -32.80 -9.50
C LEU A 11 40.92 -33.26 -9.94
N LEU A 12 40.10 -33.70 -8.98
CA LEU A 12 38.65 -33.49 -9.03
C LEU A 12 38.20 -33.01 -7.64
N ARG A 13 37.95 -31.70 -7.57
CA ARG A 13 37.09 -31.08 -6.56
C ARG A 13 35.72 -31.76 -6.70
N ALA A 14 35.32 -32.53 -5.70
CA ALA A 14 33.97 -33.04 -5.64
C ALA A 14 33.02 -31.91 -5.23
N SER A 15 32.33 -31.38 -6.22
CA SER A 15 31.09 -30.63 -6.12
C SER A 15 30.06 -31.49 -5.36
N GLY A 16 29.86 -31.19 -4.08
CA GLY A 16 28.78 -31.77 -3.30
C GLY A 16 27.48 -31.01 -3.55
N VAL A 17 26.78 -31.31 -4.64
CA VAL A 17 25.34 -30.99 -4.76
C VAL A 17 24.60 -32.21 -4.22
N ALA A 18 24.24 -32.17 -2.94
CA ALA A 18 23.26 -33.12 -2.41
C ALA A 18 21.89 -32.72 -2.98
N ALA A 19 21.44 -33.41 -4.02
CA ALA A 19 20.09 -33.29 -4.55
C ALA A 19 19.09 -33.88 -3.55
N VAL A 20 18.69 -33.08 -2.56
CA VAL A 20 17.48 -33.34 -1.77
C VAL A 20 16.29 -32.99 -2.65
N GLY A 21 15.31 -33.89 -2.74
CA GLY A 21 14.13 -33.72 -3.59
C GLY A 21 13.52 -32.32 -3.44
N ALA A 22 13.43 -31.59 -4.55
CA ALA A 22 12.88 -30.24 -4.55
C ALA A 22 11.39 -30.33 -4.23
N ALA A 23 11.01 -29.90 -3.02
CA ALA A 23 9.63 -29.53 -2.75
C ALA A 23 9.23 -28.40 -3.72
N ALA A 24 7.97 -28.35 -4.15
CA ALA A 24 7.49 -27.29 -5.03
C ALA A 24 7.83 -25.90 -4.44
N GLY A 25 8.46 -25.04 -5.23
CA GLY A 25 8.92 -23.73 -4.79
C GLY A 25 10.23 -23.70 -4.00
N MET A 26 10.96 -24.80 -3.85
CA MET A 26 12.31 -24.81 -3.23
C MET A 26 13.42 -24.89 -4.26
N LEU A 27 14.42 -24.01 -4.12
CA LEU A 27 15.65 -24.01 -4.91
C LEU A 27 16.75 -24.85 -4.22
N PRO A 28 17.78 -25.31 -4.97
CA PRO A 28 18.94 -25.92 -4.37
C PRO A 28 19.60 -24.98 -3.36
N GLY A 29 19.68 -25.39 -2.09
CA GLY A 29 20.21 -24.56 -1.01
C GLY A 29 21.72 -24.39 -1.03
N VAL A 30 22.20 -23.43 -0.23
CA VAL A 30 23.62 -23.20 0.03
C VAL A 30 23.94 -23.28 1.51
N ALA A 31 25.09 -23.88 1.83
CA ALA A 31 25.61 -23.96 3.18
C ALA A 31 26.94 -23.21 3.30
N PHE A 32 27.12 -22.55 4.43
CA PHE A 32 28.35 -21.87 4.80
C PHE A 32 29.09 -22.68 5.87
N ALA A 33 30.43 -22.62 5.84
CA ALA A 33 31.24 -23.26 6.85
C ALA A 33 31.37 -22.34 8.08
N ASP A 34 31.54 -22.91 9.26
CA ASP A 34 31.95 -22.13 10.44
C ASP A 34 33.25 -21.38 10.14
N GLN A 35 33.38 -20.15 10.69
CA GLN A 35 34.55 -19.29 10.47
C GLN A 35 35.54 -19.42 11.64
N PRO A 36 36.69 -20.11 11.48
CA PRO A 36 37.70 -20.20 12.53
C PRO A 36 38.39 -18.84 12.69
N GLY A 37 38.43 -18.29 13.92
CA GLY A 37 39.07 -17.01 14.21
C GLY A 37 38.13 -15.82 14.44
N GLY A 38 36.80 -16.03 14.43
CA GLY A 38 35.80 -15.09 14.95
C GLY A 38 35.49 -13.86 14.09
N ALA A 39 36.26 -13.58 13.04
CA ALA A 39 36.00 -12.48 12.10
C ALA A 39 36.30 -12.89 10.66
N GLY A 40 35.57 -12.33 9.70
CA GLY A 40 35.80 -12.49 8.27
C GLY A 40 34.51 -12.52 7.46
N THR A 41 34.63 -12.72 6.15
CA THR A 41 33.50 -12.78 5.23
C THR A 41 33.55 -14.07 4.40
N GLN A 42 32.38 -14.61 4.08
CA GLN A 42 32.24 -15.70 3.15
C GLN A 42 31.13 -15.37 2.14
N THR A 43 31.38 -15.61 0.86
CA THR A 43 30.37 -15.42 -0.21
C THR A 43 30.06 -16.75 -0.90
N ARG A 44 28.79 -16.95 -1.24
CA ARG A 44 28.31 -18.04 -2.10
C ARG A 44 27.42 -17.46 -3.19
N THR A 45 27.57 -18.00 -4.39
CA THR A 45 26.79 -17.61 -5.56
C THR A 45 25.88 -18.76 -5.97
N VAL A 46 24.61 -18.44 -6.22
CA VAL A 46 23.61 -19.36 -6.76
C VAL A 46 23.12 -18.80 -8.08
N THR A 47 23.04 -19.66 -9.10
CA THR A 47 22.51 -19.30 -10.41
C THR A 47 21.47 -20.31 -10.82
N GLY A 48 20.47 -19.86 -11.58
CA GLY A 48 19.47 -20.76 -12.15
C GLY A 48 18.64 -20.07 -13.22
N THR A 49 17.63 -20.80 -13.70
CA THR A 49 16.72 -20.32 -14.74
C THR A 49 15.29 -20.67 -14.35
N PHE A 50 14.40 -19.67 -14.40
CA PHE A 50 12.96 -19.87 -14.33
C PHE A 50 12.39 -19.99 -15.75
N ARG A 51 11.47 -20.94 -15.92
CA ARG A 51 10.66 -21.06 -17.13
C ARG A 51 9.37 -20.24 -16.97
N PRO A 52 8.61 -19.98 -18.05
CA PRO A 52 7.35 -19.24 -17.93
C PRO A 52 6.24 -19.94 -17.11
N ASP A 53 6.29 -21.27 -16.96
CA ASP A 53 5.25 -22.11 -16.36
C ASP A 53 5.39 -22.29 -14.85
N ILE A 54 5.87 -21.28 -14.13
CA ILE A 54 6.30 -21.43 -12.74
C ILE A 54 5.31 -20.85 -11.72
N PRO A 55 5.32 -21.33 -10.46
CA PRO A 55 4.63 -20.70 -9.35
C PRO A 55 5.21 -19.32 -9.01
N ASP A 56 4.49 -18.60 -8.17
CA ASP A 56 4.81 -17.21 -7.88
C ASP A 56 6.08 -17.01 -7.03
N TRP A 57 6.37 -17.95 -6.11
CA TRP A 57 7.39 -17.78 -5.08
C TRP A 57 8.33 -18.97 -5.03
N TYR A 58 9.63 -18.68 -4.99
CA TYR A 58 10.69 -19.65 -4.80
C TYR A 58 11.57 -19.28 -3.62
N TYR A 59 11.97 -20.27 -2.85
CA TYR A 59 12.80 -20.09 -1.65
C TYR A 59 14.15 -20.74 -1.88
N LEU A 60 15.21 -19.96 -1.70
CA LEU A 60 16.60 -20.41 -1.70
C LEU A 60 17.04 -20.61 -0.24
N PRO A 61 17.19 -21.87 0.23
CA PRO A 61 17.68 -22.15 1.57
C PRO A 61 19.13 -21.69 1.75
N VAL A 62 19.39 -21.03 2.88
CA VAL A 62 20.72 -20.56 3.29
C VAL A 62 20.99 -21.08 4.71
N ASP A 63 21.87 -22.06 4.85
CA ASP A 63 22.27 -22.57 6.16
C ASP A 63 23.31 -21.61 6.77
N VAL A 64 22.86 -20.79 7.73
CA VAL A 64 23.63 -19.74 8.41
C VAL A 64 24.26 -20.31 9.69
N PRO A 65 25.61 -20.35 9.80
CA PRO A 65 26.31 -20.84 10.99
C PRO A 65 26.27 -19.84 12.16
N ARG A 66 26.84 -20.25 13.30
CA ARG A 66 27.01 -19.35 14.46
C ARG A 66 28.05 -18.26 14.18
N GLY A 67 27.91 -17.12 14.85
CA GLY A 67 28.89 -16.02 14.80
C GLY A 67 28.78 -15.11 13.57
N VAL A 68 27.72 -15.28 12.77
CA VAL A 68 27.37 -14.33 11.70
C VAL A 68 26.70 -13.13 12.34
N LYS A 69 27.17 -11.92 12.01
CA LYS A 69 26.60 -10.66 12.49
C LYS A 69 25.79 -9.91 11.41
N GLN A 70 26.02 -10.23 10.14
CA GLN A 70 25.36 -9.58 9.01
C GLN A 70 25.23 -10.53 7.81
N ILE A 71 24.10 -10.40 7.11
CA ILE A 71 23.81 -11.06 5.85
C ILE A 71 23.63 -9.99 4.79
N ASP A 72 24.42 -10.05 3.73
CA ASP A 72 24.29 -9.21 2.54
C ASP A 72 23.87 -10.08 1.36
N VAL A 73 22.88 -9.63 0.60
CA VAL A 73 22.42 -10.32 -0.61
C VAL A 73 22.38 -9.34 -1.76
N VAL A 74 22.95 -9.74 -2.89
CA VAL A 74 22.84 -9.06 -4.18
C VAL A 74 22.26 -10.04 -5.17
N TYR A 75 21.27 -9.64 -5.97
CA TYR A 75 20.76 -10.47 -7.05
C TYR A 75 20.70 -9.71 -8.37
N SER A 76 20.67 -10.47 -9.45
CA SER A 76 20.52 -9.96 -10.81
C SER A 76 19.79 -10.99 -11.66
N TYR A 77 19.16 -10.52 -12.72
CA TYR A 77 18.54 -11.36 -13.73
C TYR A 77 18.61 -10.69 -15.10
N ASP A 78 18.46 -11.48 -16.16
CA ASP A 78 18.47 -10.98 -17.53
C ASP A 78 17.21 -10.16 -17.86
N LYS A 79 17.39 -9.03 -18.54
CA LYS A 79 16.32 -8.14 -19.01
C LYS A 79 16.33 -8.06 -20.54
N PRO A 80 15.99 -9.16 -21.24
CA PRO A 80 16.04 -9.21 -22.69
C PRO A 80 15.02 -8.28 -23.33
N GLN A 81 15.33 -7.77 -24.53
CA GLN A 81 14.34 -7.11 -25.37
C GLN A 81 13.26 -8.13 -25.78
N VAL A 82 11.99 -7.74 -25.68
CA VAL A 82 10.84 -8.57 -26.04
C VAL A 82 9.96 -7.85 -27.05
N PRO A 83 9.21 -8.57 -27.91
CA PRO A 83 8.27 -7.95 -28.84
C PRO A 83 7.22 -7.09 -28.12
N ALA A 84 6.70 -6.07 -28.79
CA ALA A 84 5.60 -5.26 -28.28
C ALA A 84 4.42 -6.14 -27.84
N GLY A 85 3.85 -5.85 -26.66
CA GLY A 85 2.78 -6.65 -26.05
C GLY A 85 3.25 -7.90 -25.29
N THR A 86 4.54 -8.25 -25.35
CA THR A 86 5.12 -9.34 -24.53
C THR A 86 5.71 -8.76 -23.25
N ARG A 87 5.49 -9.44 -22.11
CA ARG A 87 6.11 -9.03 -20.84
C ARG A 87 7.58 -9.45 -20.81
N GLY A 88 8.43 -8.53 -20.36
CA GLY A 88 9.83 -8.84 -20.06
C GLY A 88 10.00 -9.58 -18.74
N ASN A 89 11.25 -9.78 -18.34
CA ASN A 89 11.56 -10.37 -17.03
C ASN A 89 11.45 -9.33 -15.91
N ALA A 90 10.80 -9.72 -14.82
CA ALA A 90 10.80 -9.03 -13.53
C ALA A 90 10.82 -10.09 -12.44
N CYS A 91 11.67 -9.90 -11.44
CA CYS A 91 11.81 -10.82 -10.32
C CYS A 91 11.97 -10.00 -9.06
N ASP A 92 11.18 -10.33 -8.04
CA ASP A 92 11.23 -9.71 -6.74
C ASP A 92 12.20 -10.43 -5.81
N ILE A 93 12.67 -9.75 -4.77
CA ILE A 93 13.51 -10.35 -3.74
C ILE A 93 13.07 -9.97 -2.32
N GLY A 94 13.23 -10.91 -1.39
CA GLY A 94 13.09 -10.69 0.05
C GLY A 94 13.80 -11.77 0.87
N MET A 95 13.55 -11.78 2.18
CA MET A 95 14.17 -12.78 3.06
C MET A 95 13.29 -13.20 4.22
N PHE A 96 13.36 -14.49 4.55
CA PHE A 96 12.84 -15.07 5.78
C PHE A 96 13.95 -15.64 6.65
N GLY A 97 13.78 -15.51 7.96
CA GLY A 97 14.62 -16.05 9.02
C GLY A 97 14.43 -17.55 9.27
N PRO A 98 15.16 -18.11 10.24
CA PRO A 98 15.11 -19.53 10.58
C PRO A 98 13.80 -19.96 11.24
N GLU A 99 12.95 -19.02 11.63
CA GLU A 99 11.60 -19.27 12.13
C GLU A 99 10.64 -19.76 11.05
N GLY A 100 11.04 -19.75 9.79
CA GLY A 100 10.31 -20.33 8.66
C GLY A 100 9.59 -19.31 7.77
N HIS A 101 9.09 -19.76 6.63
CA HIS A 101 8.48 -18.91 5.60
C HIS A 101 7.03 -19.30 5.30
N ASP A 102 6.37 -20.04 6.20
CA ASP A 102 4.96 -20.43 6.01
C ASP A 102 4.06 -19.20 5.83
N LEU A 103 2.97 -19.36 5.08
CA LEU A 103 2.03 -18.29 4.79
C LEU A 103 1.43 -17.69 6.09
N GLY A 104 1.65 -16.39 6.30
CA GLY A 104 1.26 -15.64 7.49
C GLY A 104 2.19 -15.79 8.70
N ASN A 105 3.36 -16.42 8.55
CA ASN A 105 4.34 -16.54 9.65
C ASN A 105 5.20 -15.28 9.79
N ALA A 106 4.65 -14.25 10.44
CA ALA A 106 5.34 -12.98 10.69
C ALA A 106 6.67 -13.12 11.46
N ARG A 107 6.84 -14.17 12.27
CA ARG A 107 8.09 -14.37 13.05
C ARG A 107 9.29 -14.65 12.16
N GLY A 108 9.06 -15.23 10.98
CA GLY A 108 10.12 -15.49 10.03
C GLY A 108 10.32 -14.37 9.03
N PHE A 109 9.40 -13.42 8.88
CA PHE A 109 9.59 -12.32 7.93
C PHE A 109 10.78 -11.44 8.33
N ARG A 110 11.68 -11.15 7.37
CA ARG A 110 12.86 -10.30 7.60
C ARG A 110 12.96 -9.11 6.65
N GLY A 111 12.16 -9.08 5.59
CA GLY A 111 12.06 -7.93 4.72
C GLY A 111 11.72 -8.27 3.29
N TRP A 112 11.38 -7.22 2.54
CA TRP A 112 10.96 -7.28 1.16
C TRP A 112 11.52 -6.08 0.39
N SER A 113 12.08 -6.34 -0.79
CA SER A 113 12.53 -5.32 -1.74
C SER A 113 11.64 -5.23 -2.98
N GLY A 114 10.66 -6.10 -3.15
CA GLY A 114 10.02 -6.30 -4.46
C GLY A 114 11.06 -6.39 -5.58
N GLY A 115 10.75 -5.77 -6.71
CA GLY A 115 11.68 -5.57 -7.84
C GLY A 115 12.43 -4.24 -7.83
N PHE A 116 12.28 -3.39 -6.79
CA PHE A 116 12.76 -2.01 -6.81
C PHE A 116 14.20 -1.82 -6.31
N ARG A 117 14.80 -2.84 -5.67
CA ARG A 117 16.23 -2.90 -5.29
C ARG A 117 16.86 -4.19 -5.80
N ASP A 118 18.15 -4.15 -6.08
CA ASP A 118 18.98 -5.30 -6.49
C ASP A 118 19.77 -5.93 -5.32
N ARG A 119 19.69 -5.34 -4.12
CA ARG A 119 20.46 -5.76 -2.95
C ARG A 119 19.83 -5.36 -1.64
N PHE A 120 20.21 -6.05 -0.58
CA PHE A 120 19.87 -5.69 0.80
C PHE A 120 20.91 -6.22 1.79
N SER A 121 20.89 -5.64 3.00
CA SER A 121 21.70 -6.06 4.13
C SER A 121 20.84 -6.13 5.39
N ILE A 122 21.13 -7.11 6.25
CA ILE A 122 20.45 -7.32 7.55
C ILE A 122 21.50 -7.59 8.61
N SER A 123 21.45 -6.84 9.70
CA SER A 123 22.28 -7.04 10.90
C SER A 123 21.45 -6.83 12.17
N ALA A 124 22.07 -7.03 13.34
CA ALA A 124 21.44 -6.75 14.63
C ALA A 124 21.03 -5.28 14.82
N SER A 125 21.85 -4.35 14.33
CA SER A 125 21.72 -2.91 14.57
C SER A 125 20.98 -2.16 13.47
N GLU A 126 21.12 -2.62 12.23
CA GLU A 126 20.63 -1.94 11.04
C GLU A 126 20.22 -2.93 9.95
N ALA A 127 19.35 -2.48 9.06
CA ALA A 127 18.98 -3.19 7.86
C ALA A 127 18.69 -2.19 6.74
N THR A 128 18.77 -2.66 5.49
CA THR A 128 18.29 -1.87 4.34
C THR A 128 16.80 -1.50 4.54
N PRO A 129 16.37 -0.27 4.24
CA PRO A 129 14.95 0.08 4.25
C PRO A 129 14.11 -0.95 3.48
N GLY A 130 13.01 -1.39 4.08
CA GLY A 130 12.22 -2.55 3.64
C GLY A 130 12.50 -3.84 4.43
N TYR A 131 13.59 -3.86 5.21
CA TYR A 131 14.02 -5.01 6.03
C TYR A 131 14.03 -4.69 7.51
N LEU A 132 13.87 -5.74 8.31
CA LEU A 132 13.82 -5.68 9.77
C LEU A 132 15.20 -5.99 10.35
N ALA A 133 15.82 -4.99 10.98
CA ALA A 133 17.02 -5.20 11.78
C ALA A 133 16.74 -6.17 12.94
N GLY A 134 17.74 -6.96 13.31
CA GLY A 134 17.66 -7.88 14.44
C GLY A 134 18.74 -8.96 14.38
N PRO A 135 19.00 -9.66 15.50
CA PRO A 135 20.10 -10.61 15.60
C PRO A 135 20.09 -11.67 14.50
N ILE A 136 21.26 -12.01 13.97
CA ILE A 136 21.40 -13.06 12.97
C ILE A 136 21.52 -14.41 13.69
N LYS A 137 20.38 -15.08 13.85
CA LYS A 137 20.32 -16.41 14.47
C LYS A 137 20.92 -17.48 13.55
N PRO A 138 21.69 -18.44 14.08
CA PRO A 138 22.09 -19.60 13.30
C PRO A 138 20.85 -20.42 12.93
N GLY A 139 20.89 -21.06 11.76
CA GLY A 139 19.79 -21.88 11.25
C GLY A 139 19.57 -21.69 9.76
N ARG A 140 18.47 -22.25 9.26
CA ARG A 140 18.13 -22.21 7.84
C ARG A 140 17.28 -21.00 7.50
N TRP A 141 17.90 -20.00 6.90
CA TRP A 141 17.22 -18.82 6.35
C TRP A 141 16.77 -19.12 4.92
N HIS A 142 15.92 -18.24 4.36
CA HIS A 142 15.44 -18.37 2.98
C HIS A 142 15.45 -17.02 2.29
N VAL A 143 16.25 -16.88 1.22
CA VAL A 143 16.05 -15.79 0.27
C VAL A 143 14.82 -16.17 -0.56
N VAL A 144 13.81 -15.30 -0.61
CA VAL A 144 12.64 -15.50 -1.45
C VAL A 144 12.85 -14.76 -2.77
N LEU A 145 12.63 -15.46 -3.88
CA LEU A 145 12.59 -14.91 -5.23
C LEU A 145 11.14 -14.98 -5.74
N GLY A 146 10.62 -13.84 -6.19
CA GLY A 146 9.29 -13.71 -6.74
C GLY A 146 9.34 -13.39 -8.22
N PRO A 147 9.54 -14.36 -9.13
CA PRO A 147 9.46 -14.11 -10.57
C PRO A 147 8.07 -13.57 -10.93
N TYR A 148 8.00 -12.25 -11.09
CA TYR A 148 6.78 -11.48 -11.25
C TYR A 148 6.26 -11.59 -12.69
N THR A 149 7.18 -11.46 -13.66
CA THR A 149 6.93 -11.75 -15.07
C THR A 149 8.13 -12.50 -15.64
N VAL A 150 7.87 -13.50 -16.47
CA VAL A 150 8.91 -14.29 -17.14
C VAL A 150 8.68 -14.23 -18.65
N ALA A 151 9.67 -13.77 -19.39
CA ALA A 151 9.66 -13.71 -20.84
C ALA A 151 9.67 -15.14 -21.44
N PRO A 152 9.22 -15.35 -22.68
CA PRO A 152 9.11 -16.69 -23.28
C PRO A 152 10.39 -17.54 -23.26
N GLN A 153 11.56 -16.89 -23.33
CA GLN A 153 12.87 -17.52 -23.26
C GLN A 153 13.29 -17.97 -21.84
N GLY A 154 12.52 -17.59 -20.81
CA GLY A 154 12.86 -17.78 -19.41
C GLY A 154 13.58 -16.59 -18.78
N LEU A 155 13.85 -16.73 -17.48
CA LEU A 155 14.54 -15.73 -16.65
C LEU A 155 15.74 -16.38 -15.99
N ASN A 156 16.94 -15.97 -16.41
CA ASN A 156 18.20 -16.41 -15.83
C ASN A 156 18.53 -15.49 -14.65
N TYR A 157 18.75 -16.07 -13.48
CA TYR A 157 19.06 -15.31 -12.26
C TYR A 157 20.40 -15.70 -11.66
N ARG A 158 20.96 -14.76 -10.88
CA ARG A 158 22.13 -14.94 -10.02
C ARG A 158 21.85 -14.27 -8.67
N VAL A 159 22.15 -14.97 -7.58
CA VAL A 159 22.08 -14.49 -6.20
C VAL A 159 23.45 -14.68 -5.54
N ASP A 160 24.07 -13.60 -5.09
CA ASP A 160 25.30 -13.58 -4.30
C ASP A 160 24.95 -13.31 -2.84
N ILE A 161 25.21 -14.29 -1.97
CA ILE A 161 24.96 -14.21 -0.53
C ILE A 161 26.29 -14.11 0.18
N THR A 162 26.47 -13.06 0.98
CA THR A 162 27.67 -12.83 1.78
C THR A 162 27.31 -12.84 3.26
N LEU A 163 27.99 -13.69 4.03
CA LEU A 163 27.90 -13.72 5.48
C LEU A 163 29.13 -13.05 6.07
N THR A 164 28.92 -12.08 6.94
CA THR A 164 29.98 -11.41 7.70
C THR A 164 29.97 -11.91 9.13
N PHE A 165 31.12 -12.42 9.59
CA PHE A 165 31.33 -12.96 10.92
C PHE A 165 31.95 -11.91 11.85
N GLY A 166 31.56 -11.94 13.12
CA GLY A 166 32.05 -11.01 14.13
C GLY A 166 31.13 -10.93 15.34
N PRO A 167 31.52 -10.13 16.35
CA PRO A 167 30.62 -9.80 17.44
C PRO A 167 29.42 -8.99 16.93
N ASP A 168 28.26 -9.22 17.54
CA ASP A 168 27.06 -8.43 17.28
C ASP A 168 27.26 -6.96 17.69
N ALA A 169 26.70 -6.06 16.89
CA ALA A 169 26.53 -4.67 17.27
C ALA A 169 25.36 -4.51 18.26
N ALA A 170 25.22 -3.32 18.86
CA ALA A 170 24.07 -3.01 19.71
C ALA A 170 22.75 -3.20 18.93
N PRO A 171 21.76 -3.92 19.47
CA PRO A 171 20.52 -4.17 18.75
C PRO A 171 19.76 -2.90 18.38
N PHE A 172 19.10 -2.93 17.23
CA PHE A 172 18.14 -1.92 16.81
C PHE A 172 17.07 -1.71 17.88
N LYS A 173 16.75 -0.45 18.17
CA LYS A 173 15.64 -0.06 19.05
C LYS A 173 14.52 0.57 18.21
N PRO A 174 13.35 -0.07 18.14
CA PRO A 174 12.17 0.53 17.54
C PRO A 174 11.79 1.83 18.25
N ASP A 175 11.35 2.79 17.47
CA ASP A 175 10.82 4.08 17.91
C ASP A 175 9.59 4.40 17.04
N PRO A 176 8.43 3.79 17.37
CA PRO A 176 7.20 3.94 16.59
C PRO A 176 6.59 5.34 16.76
N ALA A 177 5.71 5.74 15.83
CA ALA A 177 5.01 7.02 15.91
C ALA A 177 4.23 7.19 17.22
N PRO A 178 4.16 8.41 17.79
CA PRO A 178 3.27 8.70 18.90
C PRO A 178 1.80 8.63 18.45
N GLU A 179 0.90 8.33 19.37
CA GLU A 179 -0.54 8.24 19.07
C GLU A 179 -1.25 9.62 19.01
N SER A 180 -0.51 10.73 19.04
CA SER A 180 -1.01 12.12 19.12
C SER A 180 -0.33 13.07 18.14
N ALA A 181 -1.07 14.09 17.69
CA ALA A 181 -0.52 15.36 17.21
C ALA A 181 -1.26 16.54 17.87
N PRO A 182 -0.85 16.97 19.08
CA PRO A 182 -1.62 17.90 19.90
C PRO A 182 -1.78 19.31 19.30
N ALA A 183 -0.84 19.78 18.47
CA ALA A 183 -0.92 21.11 17.85
C ALA A 183 -1.98 21.19 16.73
N ARG A 184 -2.44 20.04 16.20
CA ARG A 184 -3.53 19.95 15.21
C ARG A 184 -4.84 19.41 15.76
N GLU A 185 -4.88 18.99 17.03
CA GLU A 185 -6.11 18.50 17.67
C GLU A 185 -7.14 19.64 17.80
N ARG A 186 -8.34 19.42 17.25
CA ARG A 186 -9.45 20.40 17.24
C ARG A 186 -10.74 19.85 17.83
N GLY A 187 -10.69 18.66 18.46
CA GLY A 187 -11.87 17.94 18.90
C GLY A 187 -12.68 17.44 17.71
N ARG A 188 -14.01 17.59 17.79
CA ARG A 188 -14.91 17.14 16.73
C ARG A 188 -14.82 18.05 15.52
N ALA A 189 -14.11 17.61 14.49
CA ALA A 189 -13.76 18.44 13.33
C ALA A 189 -13.51 17.59 12.07
N TRP A 190 -13.37 18.29 10.95
CA TRP A 190 -12.82 17.74 9.72
C TRP A 190 -11.28 17.75 9.79
N TYR A 191 -10.68 16.59 9.52
CA TYR A 191 -9.25 16.36 9.49
C TYR A 191 -8.83 15.90 8.09
N ARG A 192 -7.77 16.50 7.54
CA ARG A 192 -7.22 16.14 6.23
C ARG A 192 -6.14 15.09 6.40
N GLY A 193 -6.17 14.03 5.60
CA GLY A 193 -5.09 13.06 5.58
C GLY A 193 -4.97 12.29 4.29
N ASP A 194 -3.79 11.76 4.09
CA ASP A 194 -3.40 10.97 2.93
C ASP A 194 -3.09 9.54 3.40
N GLY A 195 -3.92 8.61 2.94
CA GLY A 195 -3.98 7.22 3.37
C GLY A 195 -3.07 6.26 2.60
N HIS A 196 -2.39 6.74 1.56
CA HIS A 196 -1.65 5.91 0.62
C HIS A 196 -0.33 6.58 0.23
N LEU A 197 0.77 6.21 0.90
CA LEU A 197 2.07 6.87 0.77
C LEU A 197 3.25 5.91 0.91
N HIS A 198 4.28 6.16 0.11
CA HIS A 198 5.48 5.33 0.03
C HIS A 198 6.75 6.07 0.40
N THR A 199 7.70 5.34 0.98
CA THR A 199 9.01 5.85 1.34
C THR A 199 10.12 4.99 0.73
N VAL A 200 11.37 5.31 1.06
CA VAL A 200 12.51 4.44 0.74
C VAL A 200 12.43 3.03 1.35
N HIS A 201 11.49 2.77 2.26
CA HIS A 201 11.22 1.44 2.81
C HIS A 201 10.49 0.51 1.83
N SER A 202 9.84 1.06 0.80
CA SER A 202 9.42 0.35 -0.40
C SER A 202 10.11 0.97 -1.63
N ASP A 203 9.41 1.02 -2.76
CA ASP A 203 9.84 1.57 -4.04
C ASP A 203 9.78 3.10 -4.12
N GLY A 204 9.26 3.76 -3.09
CA GLY A 204 9.34 5.19 -2.92
C GLY A 204 10.79 5.73 -2.89
N ARG A 205 10.91 7.03 -3.12
CA ARG A 205 12.19 7.76 -3.18
C ARG A 205 12.32 8.81 -2.08
N ARG A 206 11.24 9.09 -1.34
CA ARG A 206 11.26 9.98 -0.19
C ARG A 206 11.80 9.28 1.05
N THR A 207 12.71 9.95 1.74
CA THR A 207 13.03 9.59 3.13
C THR A 207 11.84 9.90 4.05
N PRO A 208 11.73 9.25 5.23
CA PRO A 208 10.72 9.59 6.23
C PRO A 208 10.65 11.08 6.56
N GLU A 209 11.81 11.75 6.68
CA GLU A 209 11.91 13.19 6.95
C GLU A 209 11.30 14.03 5.82
N GLN A 210 11.62 13.71 4.56
CA GLN A 210 11.04 14.40 3.40
C GLN A 210 9.53 14.17 3.31
N LEU A 211 9.05 12.96 3.56
CA LEU A 211 7.62 12.68 3.52
C LEU A 211 6.85 13.48 4.59
N VAL A 212 7.37 13.54 5.82
CA VAL A 212 6.78 14.37 6.89
C VAL A 212 6.77 15.85 6.50
N ALA A 213 7.86 16.36 5.92
CA ALA A 213 7.93 17.74 5.47
C ALA A 213 6.89 18.05 4.39
N ASP A 214 6.76 17.17 3.39
CA ASP A 214 5.81 17.32 2.28
C ASP A 214 4.35 17.22 2.77
N ALA A 215 4.04 16.28 3.67
CA ALA A 215 2.72 16.13 4.28
C ALA A 215 2.30 17.39 5.07
N ARG A 216 3.22 17.96 5.86
CA ARG A 216 2.99 19.21 6.60
C ARG A 216 2.81 20.40 5.66
N ALA A 217 3.64 20.50 4.61
CA ALA A 217 3.54 21.55 3.60
C ALA A 217 2.23 21.48 2.81
N ALA A 218 1.70 20.27 2.58
CA ALA A 218 0.40 20.06 1.97
C ALA A 218 -0.79 20.44 2.88
N GLY A 219 -0.55 20.64 4.17
CA GLY A 219 -1.58 21.00 5.16
C GLY A 219 -2.38 19.80 5.68
N LEU A 220 -1.77 18.61 5.69
CA LEU A 220 -2.37 17.42 6.28
C LEU A 220 -2.35 17.49 7.81
N ASP A 221 -3.40 16.96 8.43
CA ASP A 221 -3.49 16.72 9.87
C ASP A 221 -2.96 15.33 10.24
N PHE A 222 -3.10 14.36 9.33
CA PHE A 222 -2.55 13.01 9.48
C PHE A 222 -2.05 12.43 8.16
N MET A 223 -1.21 11.41 8.24
CA MET A 223 -0.81 10.59 7.10
C MET A 223 -0.77 9.12 7.50
N VAL A 224 -0.90 8.21 6.53
CA VAL A 224 -0.68 6.78 6.72
C VAL A 224 0.51 6.35 5.87
N SER A 225 1.53 5.76 6.49
CA SER A 225 2.65 5.15 5.75
C SER A 225 2.28 3.73 5.36
N THR A 226 2.31 3.43 4.06
CA THR A 226 1.81 2.17 3.50
C THR A 226 2.85 1.50 2.60
N ASP A 227 4.12 1.51 2.99
CA ASP A 227 5.19 0.85 2.23
C ASP A 227 4.83 -0.61 1.88
N HIS A 228 5.07 -1.00 0.64
CA HIS A 228 4.70 -2.32 0.12
C HIS A 228 5.24 -3.50 0.94
N ASN A 229 4.33 -4.35 1.42
CA ASN A 229 4.63 -5.68 1.96
C ASN A 229 5.66 -5.72 3.11
N THR A 230 5.83 -4.62 3.84
CA THR A 230 6.83 -4.49 4.90
C THR A 230 6.33 -3.62 6.04
N SER A 231 6.67 -4.01 7.27
CA SER A 231 6.39 -3.22 8.47
C SER A 231 7.59 -2.36 8.92
N SER A 232 8.66 -2.29 8.11
CA SER A 232 9.93 -1.71 8.55
C SER A 232 9.87 -0.21 8.87
N SER A 233 9.10 0.60 8.12
CA SER A 233 8.94 2.03 8.40
C SER A 233 8.15 2.30 9.68
N GLN A 234 7.22 1.40 10.04
CA GLN A 234 6.40 1.49 11.25
C GLN A 234 7.22 1.54 12.54
N LEU A 235 8.47 1.07 12.49
CA LEU A 235 9.38 0.99 13.63
C LEU A 235 10.28 2.24 13.80
N VAL A 236 10.20 3.24 12.92
CA VAL A 236 11.10 4.41 12.96
C VAL A 236 10.39 5.77 12.98
N TRP A 237 9.07 5.82 12.81
CA TRP A 237 8.33 7.08 12.70
C TRP A 237 8.42 8.01 13.92
N GLY A 238 8.68 7.48 15.13
CA GLY A 238 8.86 8.29 16.34
C GLY A 238 10.02 9.28 16.23
N ARG A 239 11.05 8.94 15.44
CA ARG A 239 12.22 9.79 15.18
C ARG A 239 11.90 11.02 14.33
N TYR A 240 10.79 10.98 13.59
CA TYR A 240 10.36 11.99 12.63
C TYR A 240 9.03 12.64 13.01
N ALA A 241 8.42 12.20 14.10
CA ALA A 241 7.14 12.71 14.55
C ALA A 241 7.23 14.18 14.96
N THR A 242 6.20 14.95 14.59
CA THR A 242 6.00 16.34 15.02
C THR A 242 4.75 16.44 15.87
N ASP A 243 4.55 17.57 16.55
CA ASP A 243 3.34 17.82 17.33
C ASP A 243 2.13 18.22 16.46
N ASP A 244 2.35 18.49 15.17
CA ASP A 244 1.39 19.04 14.22
C ASP A 244 1.10 18.13 13.01
N LEU A 245 1.48 16.85 13.06
CA LEU A 245 1.10 15.82 12.08
C LEU A 245 0.97 14.46 12.78
N LEU A 246 -0.19 13.83 12.68
CA LEU A 246 -0.40 12.47 13.19
C LEU A 246 0.07 11.45 12.16
N ILE A 247 1.02 10.58 12.53
CA ILE A 247 1.50 9.51 11.66
C ILE A 247 0.85 8.20 12.07
N LEU A 248 0.09 7.60 11.15
CA LEU A 248 -0.48 6.27 11.31
C LEU A 248 0.35 5.26 10.54
N ASN A 249 0.45 4.04 11.08
CA ASN A 249 1.09 2.95 10.37
C ASN A 249 0.07 2.25 9.46
N GLY A 250 0.54 1.79 8.32
CA GLY A 250 -0.15 0.86 7.46
C GLY A 250 0.84 -0.02 6.71
N GLU A 251 0.31 -0.78 5.77
CA GLU A 251 1.05 -1.59 4.82
C GLU A 251 0.20 -1.70 3.56
N GLU A 252 0.74 -1.37 2.40
CA GLU A 252 0.08 -1.74 1.15
C GLU A 252 0.42 -3.20 0.84
N VAL A 253 -0.60 -4.05 0.96
CA VAL A 253 -0.46 -5.47 0.64
C VAL A 253 -0.58 -5.61 -0.88
N THR A 254 0.58 -5.80 -1.50
CA THR A 254 0.74 -5.86 -2.96
C THR A 254 0.81 -7.30 -3.40
N THR A 255 -0.35 -7.80 -3.85
CA THR A 255 -0.51 -9.15 -4.40
C THR A 255 -0.38 -9.13 -5.93
N ARG A 256 -0.51 -10.30 -6.56
CA ARG A 256 -0.59 -10.40 -8.03
C ARG A 256 -2.03 -10.31 -8.59
N SER A 257 -2.99 -9.96 -7.74
CA SER A 257 -4.44 -9.88 -8.02
C SER A 257 -5.07 -8.57 -7.52
N GLY A 258 -4.25 -7.56 -7.25
CA GLY A 258 -4.68 -6.27 -6.71
C GLY A 258 -3.86 -5.87 -5.50
N HIS A 259 -3.82 -4.56 -5.27
CA HIS A 259 -3.22 -4.00 -4.08
C HIS A 259 -4.30 -3.59 -3.09
N TRP A 260 -3.97 -3.64 -1.80
CA TRP A 260 -4.87 -3.16 -0.76
C TRP A 260 -4.12 -2.63 0.47
N PRO A 261 -4.22 -1.32 0.75
CA PRO A 261 -3.74 -0.74 1.99
C PRO A 261 -4.48 -1.29 3.21
N ALA A 262 -3.72 -1.82 4.15
CA ALA A 262 -4.12 -2.08 5.52
C ALA A 262 -3.73 -0.87 6.38
N ILE A 263 -4.69 -0.02 6.75
CA ILE A 263 -4.42 1.27 7.41
C ILE A 263 -4.70 1.25 8.91
N GLY A 264 -3.91 2.01 9.68
CA GLY A 264 -4.05 2.18 11.12
C GLY A 264 -3.64 0.96 11.96
N LEU A 265 -2.58 0.29 11.53
CA LEU A 265 -2.01 -0.87 12.19
C LEU A 265 -1.19 -0.50 13.44
N PRO A 266 -1.12 -1.37 14.46
CA PRO A 266 -0.08 -1.30 15.49
C PRO A 266 1.32 -1.47 14.86
N ALA A 267 2.32 -0.75 15.38
CA ALA A 267 3.69 -0.83 14.86
C ALA A 267 4.26 -2.25 14.90
N GLY A 268 4.87 -2.67 13.79
CA GLY A 268 5.45 -4.01 13.62
C GLY A 268 4.44 -5.06 13.14
N THR A 269 3.19 -4.67 12.86
CA THR A 269 2.22 -5.57 12.24
C THR A 269 2.59 -5.77 10.78
N TRP A 270 2.74 -7.02 10.38
CA TRP A 270 3.01 -7.42 9.00
C TRP A 270 1.88 -8.30 8.48
N ILE A 271 1.44 -8.02 7.26
CA ILE A 271 0.41 -8.78 6.57
C ILE A 271 1.07 -9.51 5.40
N ASP A 272 0.77 -10.79 5.23
CA ASP A 272 1.38 -11.54 4.14
C ASP A 272 0.64 -11.24 2.82
N TRP A 273 1.36 -11.13 1.72
CA TRP A 273 0.82 -10.83 0.38
C TRP A 273 0.85 -12.04 -0.57
N ARG A 274 1.46 -13.16 -0.12
CA ARG A 274 1.85 -14.30 -0.97
C ARG A 274 0.66 -15.22 -1.34
N TYR A 275 -0.41 -14.63 -1.85
CA TYR A 275 -1.64 -15.31 -2.28
C TYR A 275 -2.29 -14.52 -3.45
N ARG A 276 -3.35 -15.07 -4.06
CA ARG A 276 -4.10 -14.44 -5.16
C ARG A 276 -5.58 -14.30 -4.84
N ALA A 277 -6.34 -13.61 -5.69
CA ALA A 277 -7.80 -13.47 -5.53
C ALA A 277 -8.55 -14.81 -5.58
N ALA A 278 -7.99 -15.81 -6.28
CA ALA A 278 -8.51 -17.18 -6.26
C ALA A 278 -8.45 -17.83 -4.86
N ASP A 279 -7.53 -17.38 -3.99
CA ASP A 279 -7.34 -17.87 -2.63
C ASP A 279 -8.22 -17.10 -1.63
N ALA A 280 -9.53 -17.10 -1.86
CA ALA A 280 -10.48 -16.27 -1.11
C ALA A 280 -10.44 -16.49 0.42
N ALA A 281 -10.03 -17.68 0.87
CA ALA A 281 -9.86 -17.98 2.29
C ALA A 281 -8.65 -17.24 2.90
N ASP A 282 -7.55 -17.11 2.15
CA ASP A 282 -6.37 -16.39 2.59
C ASP A 282 -6.62 -14.88 2.60
N PHE A 283 -7.32 -14.36 1.57
CA PHE A 283 -7.73 -12.95 1.59
C PHE A 283 -8.55 -12.63 2.85
N ARG A 284 -9.58 -13.42 3.15
CA ARG A 284 -10.39 -13.26 4.39
C ARG A 284 -9.55 -13.38 5.66
N ARG A 285 -8.64 -14.35 5.71
CA ARG A 285 -7.75 -14.54 6.87
C ARG A 285 -6.91 -13.29 7.16
N PHE A 286 -6.37 -12.66 6.11
CA PHE A 286 -5.52 -11.48 6.25
C PHE A 286 -6.30 -10.19 6.50
N THR A 287 -7.49 -10.03 5.93
CA THR A 287 -8.38 -8.92 6.31
C THR A 287 -8.88 -9.05 7.75
N ASP A 288 -9.22 -10.26 8.21
CA ASP A 288 -9.55 -10.53 9.62
C ASP A 288 -8.36 -10.24 10.56
N GLN A 289 -7.12 -10.43 10.10
CA GLN A 289 -5.93 -10.03 10.86
C GLN A 289 -5.86 -8.51 11.02
N VAL A 290 -6.11 -7.74 9.95
CA VAL A 290 -6.17 -6.28 10.00
C VAL A 290 -7.27 -5.79 10.93
N HIS A 291 -8.48 -6.36 10.84
CA HIS A 291 -9.59 -5.99 11.70
C HIS A 291 -9.33 -6.29 13.18
N ARG A 292 -8.69 -7.43 13.49
CA ARG A 292 -8.28 -7.75 14.87
C ARG A 292 -7.24 -6.78 15.42
N ALA A 293 -6.41 -6.20 14.55
CA ALA A 293 -5.47 -5.14 14.89
C ALA A 293 -6.13 -3.75 15.02
N GLY A 294 -7.43 -3.65 14.68
CA GLY A 294 -8.21 -2.42 14.70
C GLY A 294 -7.99 -1.53 13.48
N GLY A 295 -7.41 -2.05 12.40
CA GLY A 295 -7.22 -1.35 11.14
C GLY A 295 -8.39 -1.49 10.18
N LEU A 296 -8.28 -0.85 9.01
CA LEU A 296 -9.21 -0.95 7.89
C LEU A 296 -8.51 -1.48 6.63
N VAL A 297 -9.28 -2.09 5.74
CA VAL A 297 -8.85 -2.61 4.45
C VAL A 297 -9.37 -1.72 3.33
N THR A 298 -8.49 -1.21 2.47
CA THR A 298 -8.84 -0.38 1.31
C THR A 298 -8.69 -1.18 0.01
N ALA A 299 -9.69 -1.18 -0.86
CA ALA A 299 -9.51 -1.56 -2.27
C ALA A 299 -8.81 -0.41 -3.02
N ALA A 300 -7.49 -0.52 -3.23
CA ALA A 300 -6.70 0.55 -3.83
C ALA A 300 -6.86 0.61 -5.35
N HIS A 301 -6.86 1.84 -5.86
CA HIS A 301 -6.87 2.24 -7.27
C HIS A 301 -7.35 1.13 -8.22
N PRO A 302 -8.63 0.72 -8.16
CA PRO A 302 -9.04 -0.62 -8.60
C PRO A 302 -8.87 -0.91 -10.09
N PHE A 303 -8.81 0.16 -10.88
CA PHE A 303 -8.67 0.12 -12.33
C PHE A 303 -7.31 0.62 -12.82
N ALA A 304 -6.34 0.82 -11.91
CA ALA A 304 -4.99 1.26 -12.27
C ALA A 304 -4.36 0.34 -13.32
N ASN A 305 -3.86 0.94 -14.40
CA ASN A 305 -3.28 0.23 -15.52
C ASN A 305 -1.84 -0.25 -15.26
N CYS A 306 -1.68 -1.16 -14.30
CA CYS A 306 -0.44 -1.92 -14.08
C CYS A 306 -0.70 -3.39 -13.77
N PHE A 307 0.28 -4.24 -14.08
CA PHE A 307 0.16 -5.67 -13.81
C PHE A 307 0.10 -5.92 -12.31
N GLY A 308 -0.88 -6.71 -11.87
CA GLY A 308 -1.11 -7.00 -10.46
C GLY A 308 -1.84 -5.89 -9.68
N CYS A 309 -2.09 -4.73 -10.30
CA CYS A 309 -2.75 -3.59 -9.65
C CYS A 309 -4.27 -3.66 -9.73
N THR A 310 -4.82 -4.20 -10.82
CA THR A 310 -6.27 -4.38 -10.98
C THR A 310 -6.84 -5.15 -9.79
N TYR A 311 -7.83 -4.57 -9.11
CA TYR A 311 -8.40 -5.16 -7.92
C TYR A 311 -9.35 -6.31 -8.29
N GLU A 312 -8.87 -7.55 -8.18
CA GLU A 312 -9.63 -8.77 -8.50
C GLU A 312 -10.35 -9.35 -7.27
N PHE A 313 -10.08 -8.81 -6.08
CA PHE A 313 -10.69 -9.29 -4.84
C PHE A 313 -12.15 -8.86 -4.70
N ALA A 314 -12.84 -9.55 -3.78
CA ALA A 314 -14.24 -9.27 -3.50
C ALA A 314 -14.38 -7.97 -2.69
N TYR A 315 -14.95 -6.92 -3.32
CA TYR A 315 -15.12 -5.60 -2.72
C TYR A 315 -15.89 -5.62 -1.40
N GLU A 316 -16.81 -6.56 -1.19
CA GLU A 316 -17.57 -6.66 0.06
C GLU A 316 -16.75 -7.00 1.30
N ILE A 317 -15.49 -7.39 1.12
CA ILE A 317 -14.54 -7.63 2.22
C ILE A 317 -13.76 -6.35 2.56
N ALA A 318 -13.64 -5.40 1.61
CA ALA A 318 -13.01 -4.12 1.85
C ALA A 318 -13.89 -3.20 2.71
N ASP A 319 -13.25 -2.38 3.55
CA ASP A 319 -13.91 -1.35 4.34
C ASP A 319 -14.01 -0.02 3.57
N LEU A 320 -13.09 0.23 2.63
CA LEU A 320 -12.95 1.46 1.86
C LEU A 320 -12.65 1.14 0.39
N VAL A 321 -12.98 2.06 -0.53
CA VAL A 321 -12.55 2.00 -1.94
C VAL A 321 -11.85 3.29 -2.30
N GLU A 322 -10.62 3.20 -2.79
CA GLU A 322 -9.87 4.35 -3.30
C GLU A 322 -10.34 4.65 -4.73
N VAL A 323 -11.23 5.64 -4.87
CA VAL A 323 -11.84 5.99 -6.16
C VAL A 323 -11.07 7.07 -6.92
N TRP A 324 -10.05 7.64 -6.28
CA TRP A 324 -9.20 8.67 -6.84
C TRP A 324 -7.78 8.51 -6.30
N ASN A 325 -6.84 8.18 -7.19
CA ASN A 325 -5.45 7.94 -6.86
C ASN A 325 -4.54 8.85 -7.71
N GLY A 326 -3.77 9.73 -7.05
CA GLY A 326 -2.87 10.63 -7.77
C GLY A 326 -3.57 11.69 -8.65
N PRO A 327 -2.88 12.20 -9.69
CA PRO A 327 -3.49 13.04 -10.72
C PRO A 327 -4.70 12.37 -11.38
N TRP A 328 -5.82 13.08 -11.51
CA TRP A 328 -7.05 12.49 -12.08
C TRP A 328 -6.86 11.95 -13.51
N THR A 329 -7.21 10.69 -13.71
CA THR A 329 -7.12 9.91 -14.94
C THR A 329 -8.46 9.27 -15.33
N GLN A 330 -8.48 8.52 -16.44
CA GLN A 330 -9.64 7.71 -16.82
C GLN A 330 -9.83 6.48 -15.92
N ASP A 331 -8.75 5.99 -15.29
CA ASP A 331 -8.81 4.87 -14.35
C ASP A 331 -9.58 5.28 -13.09
N ASP A 332 -9.42 6.53 -12.64
CA ASP A 332 -10.20 7.12 -11.54
C ASP A 332 -11.67 7.29 -11.91
N GLU A 333 -11.96 7.73 -13.14
CA GLU A 333 -13.35 7.81 -13.64
C GLU A 333 -14.01 6.43 -13.64
N ALA A 334 -13.30 5.39 -14.11
CA ALA A 334 -13.78 4.01 -14.06
C ALA A 334 -14.03 3.55 -12.60
N SER A 335 -13.16 3.94 -11.68
CA SER A 335 -13.28 3.66 -10.25
C SER A 335 -14.53 4.31 -9.65
N VAL A 336 -14.81 5.58 -9.95
CA VAL A 336 -16.03 6.28 -9.52
C VAL A 336 -17.29 5.66 -10.14
N ILE A 337 -17.27 5.33 -11.43
CA ILE A 337 -18.40 4.66 -12.10
C ILE A 337 -18.71 3.31 -11.45
N HIS A 338 -17.67 2.51 -11.15
CA HIS A 338 -17.83 1.23 -10.48
C HIS A 338 -18.41 1.40 -9.08
N TRP A 339 -17.85 2.32 -8.28
CA TRP A 339 -18.32 2.62 -6.93
C TRP A 339 -19.77 3.12 -6.91
N ASP A 340 -20.14 4.02 -7.83
CA ASP A 340 -21.52 4.51 -8.00
C ASP A 340 -22.48 3.35 -8.35
N GLY A 341 -22.03 2.39 -9.16
CA GLY A 341 -22.75 1.14 -9.44
C GLY A 341 -23.00 0.28 -8.20
N LEU A 342 -21.99 0.12 -7.32
CA LEU A 342 -22.15 -0.58 -6.03
C LEU A 342 -23.20 0.13 -5.16
N LEU A 343 -23.10 1.46 -5.08
CA LEU A 343 -24.02 2.29 -4.31
C LEU A 343 -25.47 2.20 -4.82
N ARG A 344 -25.69 2.21 -6.15
CA ARG A 344 -27.01 1.98 -6.77
C ARG A 344 -27.55 0.57 -6.50
N GLY A 345 -26.66 -0.41 -6.43
CA GLY A 345 -26.96 -1.80 -6.04
C GLY A 345 -27.28 -1.98 -4.55
N GLY A 346 -27.22 -0.90 -3.74
CA GLY A 346 -27.48 -0.96 -2.30
C GLY A 346 -26.27 -1.42 -1.48
N ARG A 347 -25.08 -1.52 -2.09
CA ARG A 347 -23.83 -1.84 -1.41
C ARG A 347 -23.01 -0.57 -1.24
N PHE A 348 -23.07 0.00 -0.04
CA PHE A 348 -22.23 1.15 0.30
C PHE A 348 -20.91 0.69 0.92
N ILE A 349 -19.82 1.05 0.27
CA ILE A 349 -18.46 1.01 0.82
C ILE A 349 -17.92 2.45 0.69
N PRO A 350 -17.48 3.09 1.78
CA PRO A 350 -16.97 4.46 1.72
C PRO A 350 -15.88 4.67 0.66
N ALA A 351 -16.03 5.74 -0.12
CA ALA A 351 -14.99 6.21 -1.03
C ALA A 351 -13.91 7.00 -0.28
N ILE A 352 -12.65 6.74 -0.62
CA ILE A 352 -11.47 7.51 -0.24
C ILE A 352 -10.66 7.86 -1.50
N GLY A 353 -9.61 8.64 -1.33
CA GLY A 353 -8.73 9.01 -2.41
C GLY A 353 -7.49 9.68 -1.85
N ASP A 354 -6.35 9.19 -2.30
CA ASP A 354 -5.05 9.38 -1.69
C ASP A 354 -3.99 9.47 -2.79
N SER A 355 -2.79 9.95 -2.46
CA SER A 355 -1.86 10.39 -3.52
C SER A 355 -1.03 9.28 -4.14
N ASP A 356 -0.79 8.20 -3.39
CA ASP A 356 0.12 7.12 -3.75
C ASP A 356 1.48 7.66 -4.24
N ALA A 357 1.98 8.66 -3.50
CA ALA A 357 3.16 9.40 -3.89
C ALA A 357 4.44 8.61 -3.59
N HIS A 358 5.11 8.17 -4.65
CA HIS A 358 6.38 7.43 -4.59
C HIS A 358 7.60 8.35 -4.82
N ASN A 359 7.51 9.25 -5.80
CA ASN A 359 8.64 10.03 -6.32
C ASN A 359 8.50 11.53 -5.97
N PRO A 360 9.62 12.29 -5.86
CA PRO A 360 9.58 13.71 -5.49
C PRO A 360 8.74 14.60 -6.42
N ASP A 361 8.56 14.21 -7.68
CA ASP A 361 7.72 14.88 -8.67
C ASP A 361 6.22 14.55 -8.54
N GLN A 362 5.87 13.46 -7.83
CA GLN A 362 4.50 13.17 -7.44
C GLN A 362 4.14 13.94 -6.17
N ARG A 363 3.00 14.62 -6.18
CA ARG A 363 2.58 15.51 -5.09
C ARG A 363 1.86 14.72 -4.00
N VAL A 364 2.37 14.79 -2.78
CA VAL A 364 1.65 14.35 -1.55
C VAL A 364 0.35 15.14 -1.40
N ALA A 365 -0.72 14.46 -0.98
CA ALA A 365 -2.08 14.98 -0.81
C ALA A 365 -2.82 15.39 -2.10
N LEU A 366 -2.41 14.85 -3.26
CA LEU A 366 -3.14 14.97 -4.52
C LEU A 366 -3.65 13.57 -4.97
N PRO A 367 -4.93 13.25 -4.72
CA PRO A 367 -5.82 13.90 -3.78
C PRO A 367 -5.49 13.53 -2.33
N HIS A 368 -6.33 13.98 -1.40
CA HIS A 368 -6.37 13.48 -0.04
C HIS A 368 -7.82 13.35 0.44
N THR A 369 -7.99 12.59 1.51
CA THR A 369 -9.26 12.36 2.18
C THR A 369 -9.45 13.32 3.36
N VAL A 370 -10.63 13.93 3.45
CA VAL A 370 -11.04 14.80 4.56
C VAL A 370 -12.08 14.05 5.38
N VAL A 371 -11.75 13.68 6.61
CA VAL A 371 -12.58 12.84 7.49
C VAL A 371 -13.13 13.62 8.68
N PHE A 372 -14.40 13.42 9.00
CA PHE A 372 -15.02 13.97 10.21
C PHE A 372 -14.87 12.99 11.37
N ALA A 373 -14.14 13.42 12.38
CA ALA A 373 -13.82 12.61 13.56
C ALA A 373 -13.93 13.44 14.85
N ASP A 374 -14.18 12.77 15.96
CA ASP A 374 -14.31 13.41 17.28
C ASP A 374 -12.97 13.89 17.85
N ARG A 375 -11.85 13.33 17.37
CA ARG A 375 -10.47 13.61 17.79
C ARG A 375 -9.50 13.31 16.66
N LEU A 376 -8.33 13.96 16.67
CA LEU A 376 -7.21 13.62 15.80
C LEU A 376 -6.45 12.42 16.36
N ARG A 377 -7.06 11.23 16.24
CA ARG A 377 -6.58 9.97 16.82
C ARG A 377 -6.94 8.80 15.92
N ARG A 378 -6.06 7.79 15.88
CA ARG A 378 -6.19 6.60 15.03
C ARG A 378 -7.61 6.02 15.04
N LYS A 379 -8.14 5.70 16.23
CA LYS A 379 -9.45 5.05 16.37
C LYS A 379 -10.59 5.91 15.83
N GLU A 380 -10.61 7.19 16.17
CA GLU A 380 -11.66 8.12 15.79
C GLU A 380 -11.62 8.45 14.29
N LEU A 381 -10.42 8.58 13.70
CA LEU A 381 -10.25 8.75 12.25
C LEU A 381 -10.75 7.54 11.48
N LEU A 382 -10.32 6.32 11.86
CA LEU A 382 -10.79 5.09 11.22
C LEU A 382 -12.31 4.91 11.37
N ALA A 383 -12.88 5.25 12.53
CA ALA A 383 -14.33 5.21 12.74
C ALA A 383 -15.07 6.24 11.86
N GLY A 384 -14.46 7.40 11.57
CA GLY A 384 -14.95 8.39 10.61
C GLY A 384 -14.97 7.84 9.18
N LEU A 385 -13.84 7.28 8.73
CA LEU A 385 -13.68 6.69 7.40
C LEU A 385 -14.66 5.53 7.19
N LYS A 386 -14.70 4.57 8.11
CA LYS A 386 -15.60 3.38 8.01
C LYS A 386 -17.08 3.76 7.97
N ALA A 387 -17.46 4.88 8.59
CA ALA A 387 -18.83 5.38 8.55
C ALA A 387 -19.14 6.23 7.29
N GLY A 388 -18.18 6.41 6.39
CA GLY A 388 -18.36 7.26 5.22
C GLY A 388 -18.47 8.75 5.53
N ARG A 389 -18.04 9.19 6.72
CA ARG A 389 -18.01 10.61 7.09
C ARG A 389 -16.76 11.26 6.53
N SER A 390 -16.60 11.17 5.21
CA SER A 390 -15.42 11.67 4.50
C SER A 390 -15.75 12.19 3.10
N TRP A 391 -14.93 13.12 2.62
CA TRP A 391 -14.95 13.62 1.25
C TRP A 391 -13.52 13.82 0.75
N LEU A 392 -13.38 14.07 -0.54
CA LEU A 392 -12.13 14.01 -1.30
C LEU A 392 -11.80 15.39 -1.84
N ALA A 393 -10.52 15.74 -1.89
CA ALA A 393 -10.09 17.03 -2.41
C ALA A 393 -8.75 16.94 -3.17
N GLU A 394 -8.65 17.62 -4.33
CA GLU A 394 -7.36 17.75 -5.04
C GLU A 394 -6.32 18.56 -4.27
N SER A 395 -6.73 19.37 -3.28
CA SER A 395 -5.81 20.19 -2.49
C SER A 395 -6.44 20.78 -1.23
N SER A 396 -5.60 21.23 -0.28
CA SER A 396 -6.03 21.82 0.99
C SER A 396 -6.74 23.17 0.85
N SER A 397 -6.67 23.84 -0.32
CA SER A 397 -7.43 25.06 -0.59
C SER A 397 -8.91 24.80 -0.90
N VAL A 398 -9.27 23.57 -1.28
CA VAL A 398 -10.66 23.21 -1.57
C VAL A 398 -11.44 23.09 -0.27
N GLN A 399 -12.62 23.71 -0.21
CA GLN A 399 -13.54 23.65 0.91
C GLN A 399 -14.88 23.08 0.44
N LEU A 400 -15.49 22.23 1.27
CA LEU A 400 -16.81 21.67 1.03
C LEU A 400 -17.58 21.57 2.36
N ASP A 401 -18.74 22.21 2.43
CA ASP A 401 -19.78 21.96 3.43
C ASP A 401 -20.98 21.36 2.68
N PHE A 402 -21.38 20.14 3.02
CA PHE A 402 -22.47 19.44 2.33
C PHE A 402 -23.46 18.88 3.34
N THR A 403 -24.72 19.32 3.22
CA THR A 403 -25.79 18.98 4.15
C THR A 403 -27.10 18.73 3.42
N VAL A 404 -27.97 17.91 4.05
CA VAL A 404 -29.38 17.79 3.67
C VAL A 404 -30.25 18.11 4.87
N SER A 405 -31.25 18.97 4.68
CA SER A 405 -32.18 19.36 5.74
C SER A 405 -33.63 19.13 5.36
N GLY A 406 -34.45 18.69 6.30
CA GLY A 406 -35.89 18.46 6.11
C GLY A 406 -36.55 17.96 7.39
N GLY A 407 -37.82 18.32 7.60
CA GLY A 407 -38.56 17.91 8.80
C GLY A 407 -37.93 18.39 10.13
N GLY A 408 -37.26 19.55 10.12
CA GLY A 408 -36.58 20.12 11.29
C GLY A 408 -35.26 19.44 11.68
N ARG A 409 -34.72 18.58 10.82
CA ARG A 409 -33.44 17.88 11.01
C ARG A 409 -32.47 18.20 9.89
N THR A 410 -31.17 17.99 10.16
CA THR A 410 -30.07 18.11 9.20
C THR A 410 -29.17 16.89 9.33
N ALA A 411 -28.68 16.40 8.20
CA ALA A 411 -27.68 15.34 8.11
C ALA A 411 -26.51 15.83 7.25
N GLY A 412 -25.29 15.43 7.61
CA GLY A 412 -24.06 15.65 6.85
C GLY A 412 -23.57 14.40 6.12
N ILE A 413 -22.42 14.52 5.47
CA ILE A 413 -21.74 13.44 4.72
C ILE A 413 -21.61 12.16 5.57
N GLY A 414 -22.03 11.03 5.01
CA GLY A 414 -22.01 9.72 5.69
C GLY A 414 -23.16 9.49 6.67
N GLU A 415 -24.00 10.50 6.92
CA GLU A 415 -25.16 10.38 7.81
C GLU A 415 -26.45 10.04 7.04
N ARG A 416 -27.51 9.75 7.80
CA ARG A 416 -28.85 9.49 7.28
C ARG A 416 -29.80 10.57 7.78
N LEU A 417 -30.59 11.15 6.88
CA LEU A 417 -31.69 12.05 7.20
C LEU A 417 -33.00 11.26 7.29
N PRO A 418 -33.53 10.97 8.50
CA PRO A 418 -34.84 10.35 8.65
C PRO A 418 -35.94 11.35 8.27
N ALA A 419 -36.49 11.20 7.07
CA ALA A 419 -37.57 12.00 6.52
C ALA A 419 -38.61 11.11 5.82
N GLY A 420 -39.89 11.49 5.90
CA GLY A 420 -40.97 10.77 5.22
C GLY A 420 -40.89 10.91 3.70
N THR A 421 -41.42 9.95 2.96
CA THR A 421 -41.36 9.92 1.47
C THR A 421 -41.92 11.16 0.79
N GLY A 422 -42.92 11.82 1.40
CA GLY A 422 -43.49 13.09 0.92
C GLY A 422 -42.90 14.35 1.57
N THR A 423 -41.90 14.23 2.44
CA THR A 423 -41.24 15.39 3.06
C THR A 423 -40.22 15.96 2.08
N ALA A 424 -40.38 17.22 1.69
CA ALA A 424 -39.37 17.93 0.91
C ALA A 424 -38.07 18.04 1.73
N VAL A 425 -36.94 17.76 1.10
CA VAL A 425 -35.61 17.93 1.69
C VAL A 425 -34.78 18.86 0.81
N THR A 426 -34.03 19.76 1.45
CA THR A 426 -33.12 20.69 0.79
C THR A 426 -31.71 20.16 0.89
N VAL A 427 -31.13 19.84 -0.26
CA VAL A 427 -29.72 19.50 -0.45
C VAL A 427 -28.95 20.80 -0.65
N ARG A 428 -27.86 21.00 0.10
CA ARG A 428 -27.07 22.23 0.06
C ARG A 428 -25.58 21.91 0.08
N ALA A 429 -24.84 22.49 -0.85
CA ALA A 429 -23.38 22.52 -0.84
C ALA A 429 -22.87 23.96 -0.80
N VAL A 430 -21.88 24.23 0.06
CA VAL A 430 -21.04 25.42 0.00
C VAL A 430 -19.66 24.98 -0.39
N VAL A 431 -19.14 25.57 -1.47
CA VAL A 431 -17.80 25.27 -1.99
C VAL A 431 -16.92 26.51 -1.95
N GLY A 432 -15.62 26.29 -1.80
CA GLY A 432 -14.60 27.34 -1.83
C GLY A 432 -13.28 26.84 -2.41
N GLY A 433 -12.51 27.77 -3.02
CA GLY A 433 -11.23 27.45 -3.65
C GLY A 433 -11.34 26.71 -4.98
N VAL A 434 -12.49 26.81 -5.67
CA VAL A 434 -12.81 26.02 -6.88
C VAL A 434 -13.29 26.91 -8.06
N PRO A 435 -12.47 27.86 -8.56
CA PRO A 435 -12.87 28.75 -9.64
C PRO A 435 -13.07 28.00 -10.96
N GLY A 436 -14.11 28.38 -11.71
CA GLY A 436 -14.39 27.83 -13.05
C GLY A 436 -14.81 26.35 -13.06
N THR A 437 -15.20 25.79 -11.91
CA THR A 437 -15.69 24.42 -11.80
C THR A 437 -17.22 24.34 -11.92
N THR A 438 -17.76 23.14 -11.98
CA THR A 438 -19.18 22.86 -11.76
C THR A 438 -19.38 22.16 -10.43
N VAL A 439 -20.49 22.43 -9.74
CA VAL A 439 -20.99 21.66 -8.59
C VAL A 439 -22.21 20.89 -9.06
N THR A 440 -22.16 19.57 -8.94
CA THR A 440 -23.23 18.67 -9.38
C THR A 440 -23.71 17.83 -8.21
N PHE A 441 -25.03 17.85 -7.97
CA PHE A 441 -25.67 16.88 -7.08
C PHE A 441 -26.09 15.65 -7.87
N LEU A 442 -25.78 14.49 -7.31
CA LEU A 442 -26.13 13.20 -7.88
C LEU A 442 -26.96 12.39 -6.89
N ASP A 443 -27.92 11.64 -7.42
CA ASP A 443 -28.61 10.56 -6.71
C ASP A 443 -28.49 9.23 -7.49
N GLN A 444 -29.28 8.22 -7.11
CA GLN A 444 -29.24 6.91 -7.77
C GLN A 444 -29.72 6.89 -9.24
N LEU A 445 -30.20 7.99 -9.80
CA LEU A 445 -30.49 8.17 -11.22
C LEU A 445 -29.34 8.82 -11.97
N GLY A 446 -28.52 9.63 -11.30
CA GLY A 446 -27.34 10.28 -11.86
C GLY A 446 -27.30 11.77 -11.48
N PRO A 447 -26.69 12.62 -12.33
CA PRO A 447 -26.71 14.07 -12.15
C PRO A 447 -28.13 14.63 -12.21
N GLU A 448 -28.56 15.30 -11.14
CA GLU A 448 -29.92 15.87 -11.02
C GLU A 448 -29.92 17.41 -11.05
N HIS A 449 -28.88 18.04 -10.49
CA HIS A 449 -28.75 19.50 -10.46
C HIS A 449 -27.29 19.90 -10.62
N THR A 450 -27.00 20.89 -11.46
CA THR A 450 -25.65 21.38 -11.70
C THR A 450 -25.62 22.90 -11.80
N GLU A 451 -24.66 23.53 -11.13
CA GLU A 451 -24.38 24.96 -11.22
C GLU A 451 -22.89 25.21 -11.47
N THR A 452 -22.57 26.29 -12.20
CA THR A 452 -21.20 26.72 -12.44
C THR A 452 -20.71 27.63 -11.31
N VAL A 453 -19.46 27.42 -10.88
CA VAL A 453 -18.76 28.30 -9.94
C VAL A 453 -18.01 29.37 -10.72
N GLY A 454 -18.32 30.63 -10.44
CA GLY A 454 -17.64 31.77 -11.07
C GLY A 454 -16.18 31.92 -10.62
N ASP A 455 -15.54 32.99 -11.09
CA ASP A 455 -14.10 33.24 -10.89
C ASP A 455 -13.70 33.48 -9.43
N SER A 456 -14.65 33.79 -8.54
CA SER A 456 -14.41 33.87 -7.10
C SER A 456 -14.03 32.51 -6.48
N GLY A 457 -14.33 31.41 -7.17
CA GLY A 457 -14.13 30.05 -6.68
C GLY A 457 -14.98 29.69 -5.48
N THR A 458 -16.06 30.43 -5.20
CA THR A 458 -17.00 30.18 -4.11
C THR A 458 -18.43 30.14 -4.64
N ALA A 459 -19.24 29.22 -4.13
CA ALA A 459 -20.66 29.12 -4.46
C ALA A 459 -21.44 28.47 -3.33
N THR A 460 -22.73 28.80 -3.24
CA THR A 460 -23.72 28.02 -2.47
C THR A 460 -24.75 27.51 -3.46
N VAL A 461 -24.86 26.19 -3.58
CA VAL A 461 -25.73 25.50 -4.53
C VAL A 461 -26.80 24.75 -3.73
N THR A 462 -28.05 24.85 -4.16
CA THR A 462 -29.17 24.21 -3.47
C THR A 462 -30.09 23.48 -4.45
N TRP A 463 -30.57 22.31 -4.03
CA TRP A 463 -31.54 21.53 -4.78
C TRP A 463 -32.58 20.95 -3.82
N THR A 464 -33.84 20.87 -4.24
CA THR A 464 -34.92 20.28 -3.44
C THR A 464 -35.33 18.95 -4.05
N THR A 465 -35.32 17.90 -3.25
CA THR A 465 -35.80 16.57 -3.62
C THR A 465 -36.70 15.99 -2.51
N TYR A 466 -37.09 14.73 -2.66
CA TYR A 466 -37.92 13.98 -1.72
C TYR A 466 -37.34 12.57 -1.55
N PRO A 467 -37.43 11.95 -0.36
CA PRO A 467 -36.97 10.57 -0.17
C PRO A 467 -37.68 9.53 -1.05
N ARG A 468 -38.83 9.87 -1.66
CA ARG A 468 -39.48 9.03 -2.67
C ARG A 468 -38.76 8.99 -4.02
N TYR A 469 -37.95 10.00 -4.32
CA TYR A 469 -37.22 10.13 -5.59
C TYR A 469 -35.73 9.88 -5.41
N SER A 470 -35.14 10.28 -4.28
CA SER A 470 -33.71 10.14 -4.02
C SER A 470 -33.49 9.30 -2.76
N ARG A 471 -32.71 8.22 -2.87
CA ARG A 471 -32.35 7.32 -1.75
C ARG A 471 -31.12 7.80 -0.99
N TRP A 472 -30.25 8.49 -1.71
CA TRP A 472 -29.04 9.12 -1.23
C TRP A 472 -28.71 10.27 -2.17
N VAL A 473 -27.93 11.22 -1.68
CA VAL A 473 -27.41 12.32 -2.49
C VAL A 473 -25.92 12.48 -2.22
N ARG A 474 -25.14 12.79 -3.25
CA ARG A 474 -23.72 13.12 -3.14
C ARG A 474 -23.40 14.31 -4.02
N VAL A 475 -22.25 14.94 -3.79
CA VAL A 475 -21.81 16.08 -4.57
C VAL A 475 -20.46 15.78 -5.23
N GLU A 476 -20.36 16.18 -6.50
CA GLU A 476 -19.10 16.24 -7.23
C GLU A 476 -18.82 17.68 -7.62
N VAL A 477 -17.56 18.10 -7.46
CA VAL A 477 -17.03 19.34 -8.00
C VAL A 477 -16.04 18.97 -9.08
N ARG A 478 -16.27 19.44 -10.31
CA ARG A 478 -15.46 19.05 -11.47
C ARG A 478 -15.01 20.23 -12.29
N ARG A 479 -13.84 20.09 -12.92
CA ARG A 479 -13.29 21.08 -13.82
C ARG A 479 -13.54 20.67 -15.28
N PRO A 480 -14.35 21.43 -16.05
CA PRO A 480 -14.76 21.00 -17.40
C PRO A 480 -13.61 20.73 -18.37
N SER A 481 -12.54 21.54 -18.33
CA SER A 481 -11.47 21.55 -19.33
C SER A 481 -10.14 20.96 -18.85
N GLY A 482 -10.13 20.17 -17.77
CA GLY A 482 -8.89 19.76 -17.10
C GLY A 482 -8.27 20.90 -16.30
N GLY A 483 -7.22 20.62 -15.52
CA GLY A 483 -6.72 21.51 -14.48
C GLY A 483 -5.21 21.52 -14.28
N PRO A 484 -4.71 22.24 -13.26
CA PRO A 484 -3.27 22.39 -13.01
C PRO A 484 -2.53 21.06 -12.87
N ASN A 485 -3.25 20.03 -12.39
CA ASN A 485 -2.68 18.73 -12.08
C ASN A 485 -3.05 17.64 -13.08
N THR A 486 -3.84 17.94 -14.13
CA THR A 486 -4.27 16.93 -15.11
C THR A 486 -4.77 17.56 -16.40
N THR A 487 -4.47 16.93 -17.53
CA THR A 487 -5.02 17.32 -18.84
C THR A 487 -6.37 16.65 -19.14
N GLN A 488 -6.86 15.77 -18.26
CA GLN A 488 -8.13 15.10 -18.47
C GLN A 488 -9.29 16.09 -18.33
N PRO A 489 -10.19 16.18 -19.32
CA PRO A 489 -11.40 16.98 -19.18
C PRO A 489 -12.29 16.40 -18.08
N ASN A 490 -13.20 17.22 -17.55
CA ASN A 490 -14.11 16.83 -16.48
C ASN A 490 -13.40 16.27 -15.22
N ALA A 491 -12.19 16.76 -14.93
CA ALA A 491 -11.38 16.29 -13.82
C ALA A 491 -12.04 16.56 -12.46
N MET A 492 -11.94 15.58 -11.55
CA MET A 492 -12.43 15.74 -10.19
C MET A 492 -11.63 16.80 -9.43
N VAL A 493 -12.35 17.60 -8.65
CA VAL A 493 -11.80 18.61 -7.73
C VAL A 493 -12.20 18.27 -6.30
N ALA A 494 -13.45 17.85 -6.10
CA ALA A 494 -13.92 17.27 -4.86
C ALA A 494 -15.05 16.26 -5.09
N LEU A 495 -15.11 15.21 -4.26
CA LEU A 495 -16.20 14.23 -4.26
C LEU A 495 -16.59 13.91 -2.81
N SER A 496 -17.89 13.89 -2.51
CA SER A 496 -18.38 13.48 -1.19
C SER A 496 -18.82 12.00 -1.18
N ASN A 497 -18.65 11.33 -0.04
CA ASN A 497 -19.51 10.20 0.28
C ASN A 497 -20.99 10.65 0.37
N PRO A 498 -21.96 9.74 0.21
CA PRO A 498 -23.37 10.09 0.17
C PRO A 498 -23.93 10.51 1.54
N ILE A 499 -25.01 11.29 1.50
CA ILE A 499 -25.97 11.50 2.58
C ILE A 499 -27.21 10.66 2.24
N PHE A 500 -27.62 9.75 3.12
CA PHE A 500 -28.75 8.86 2.87
C PHE A 500 -30.08 9.52 3.26
N LEU A 501 -31.14 9.23 2.50
CA LEU A 501 -32.47 9.78 2.73
C LEU A 501 -33.47 8.67 3.07
N GLY A 502 -34.35 8.95 4.02
CA GLY A 502 -35.41 8.02 4.44
C GLY A 502 -35.04 7.23 5.69
N ALA A 503 -35.82 6.16 5.93
CA ALA A 503 -35.67 5.30 7.10
C ALA A 503 -34.35 4.51 7.08
#